data_AF-A0A1H9RF00-F1
#
_entry.id   AF-A0A1H9RF00-F1
#
_cell.length_a   1.000
_cell.length_b   1.000
_cell.length_c   1.000
_cell.angle_alpha   90.00
_cell.angle_beta   90.00
_cell.angle_gamma   90.00
#
_symmetry.space_group_name_H-M   'P 1'
#
loop_
_entity.id
_entity.type
_entity.pdbx_description
1 polymer ?
#
loop_
_entity_poly.entity_id
_entity_poly.type
_entity_poly.pdbx_seq_one_letter_code
_entity_poly.pdbx_strand_id
1 'polypeptide(L)'
;MNKVIKGNSKDIYLLYFAWLVSLVATFGSLYFSEIREFIPCEKCWYQRIFMYPLVFILGIAMFQRDVTARKFVLPLSIIGGCISLIHYLEQKIPGFGGFKPCVSGVPCNIQYINWFGFVTIPFLALTAFTLITISMIAMSRAKREVE
;
A
#
# COMPACT_ATOMS: atom_id res chain seq x y z
N MET A 1 -6.20 -17.37 -23.87
CA MET A 1 -4.92 -17.38 -23.12
C MET A 1 -4.38 -15.96 -23.06
N ASN A 2 -4.31 -15.34 -21.89
CA ASN A 2 -3.72 -13.99 -21.78
C ASN A 2 -2.21 -14.09 -22.06
N LYS A 3 -1.73 -13.37 -23.08
CA LYS A 3 -0.31 -13.30 -23.45
C LYS A 3 0.43 -12.63 -22.29
N VAL A 4 1.28 -13.38 -21.59
CA VAL A 4 2.16 -12.88 -20.52
C VAL A 4 3.21 -11.98 -21.17
N ILE A 5 3.19 -10.70 -20.85
CA ILE A 5 4.15 -9.74 -21.39
C ILE A 5 5.38 -9.78 -20.48
N LYS A 6 6.53 -10.21 -21.02
CA LYS A 6 7.78 -10.20 -20.27
C LYS A 6 8.40 -8.80 -20.32
N GLY A 7 8.68 -8.26 -19.15
CA GLY A 7 9.38 -6.97 -19.00
C GLY A 7 10.86 -7.06 -19.33
N ASN A 8 11.48 -5.93 -19.63
CA ASN A 8 12.94 -5.86 -19.77
C ASN A 8 13.62 -5.91 -18.38
N SER A 9 14.95 -6.06 -18.31
CA SER A 9 15.68 -6.16 -17.04
C SER A 9 15.36 -5.02 -16.07
N LYS A 10 15.17 -3.79 -16.57
CA LYS A 10 14.77 -2.62 -15.75
C LYS A 10 13.40 -2.79 -15.08
N ASP A 11 12.42 -3.30 -15.82
CA ASP A 11 11.05 -3.49 -15.30
C ASP A 11 11.02 -4.60 -14.23
N ILE A 12 11.88 -5.62 -14.37
CA ILE A 12 12.04 -6.69 -13.38
C ILE A 12 12.62 -6.13 -12.06
N TYR A 13 13.62 -5.25 -12.13
CA TYR A 13 14.15 -4.59 -10.92
C TYR A 13 13.10 -3.72 -10.23
N LEU A 14 12.26 -3.01 -10.99
CA LEU A 14 11.15 -2.22 -10.43
C LEU A 14 10.07 -3.10 -9.79
N LEU A 15 9.73 -4.24 -10.41
CA LEU A 15 8.81 -5.23 -9.82
C LEU A 15 9.36 -5.79 -8.51
N TYR A 16 10.65 -6.11 -8.47
CA TYR A 16 11.33 -6.60 -7.27
C TYR A 16 11.30 -5.55 -6.16
N PHE A 17 11.62 -4.29 -6.47
CA PHE A 17 11.56 -3.20 -5.51
C PHE A 17 10.14 -2.99 -4.96
N ALA A 18 9.12 -2.98 -5.83
CA ALA A 18 7.72 -2.84 -5.42
C ALA A 18 7.26 -4.00 -4.52
N TRP A 19 7.69 -5.23 -4.82
CA TRP A 19 7.40 -6.41 -4.00
C TRP A 19 8.08 -6.34 -2.63
N LEU A 20 9.33 -5.89 -2.58
CA LEU A 20 10.05 -5.72 -1.32
C LEU A 20 9.37 -4.66 -0.43
N VAL A 21 8.93 -3.55 -1.02
CA VAL A 21 8.17 -2.51 -0.31
C VAL A 21 6.85 -3.06 0.24
N SER A 22 6.09 -3.84 -0.54
CA SER A 22 4.82 -4.41 -0.08
C SER A 22 5.00 -5.44 1.03
N LEU A 23 6.07 -6.24 0.98
CA LEU A 23 6.45 -7.16 2.06
C LEU A 23 6.77 -6.42 3.36
N VAL A 24 7.67 -5.42 3.30
CA VAL A 24 8.06 -4.63 4.48
C VAL A 24 6.84 -3.93 5.07
N ALA A 25 5.95 -3.37 4.24
CA ALA A 25 4.72 -2.74 4.71
C ALA A 25 3.77 -3.72 5.40
N THR A 26 3.62 -4.94 4.86
CA THR A 26 2.75 -5.97 5.43
C THR A 26 3.31 -6.51 6.74
N PHE A 27 4.60 -6.83 6.79
CA PHE A 27 5.26 -7.25 8.03
C PHE A 27 5.26 -6.14 9.08
N GLY A 28 5.48 -4.89 8.69
CA GLY A 28 5.35 -3.75 9.60
C GLY A 28 3.94 -3.64 10.19
N SER A 29 2.90 -3.81 9.35
CA SER A 29 1.51 -3.79 9.81
C SER A 29 1.19 -4.91 10.80
N LEU A 30 1.71 -6.12 10.55
CA LEU A 30 1.57 -7.28 11.44
C LEU A 30 2.36 -7.10 12.73
N TYR A 31 3.59 -6.59 12.66
CA TYR A 31 4.43 -6.33 13.82
C TYR A 31 3.76 -5.36 14.80
N PHE A 32 3.15 -4.29 14.29
CA PHE A 32 2.42 -3.36 15.13
C PHE A 32 1.17 -3.98 15.77
N SER A 33 0.51 -4.92 15.08
CA SER A 33 -0.68 -5.60 15.59
C SER A 33 -0.35 -6.63 16.68
N GLU A 34 0.60 -7.51 16.40
CA GLU A 34 0.83 -8.73 17.19
C GLU A 34 1.88 -8.52 18.29
N ILE A 35 2.91 -7.70 18.04
CA ILE A 35 4.02 -7.50 18.99
C ILE A 35 3.81 -6.25 19.83
N ARG A 36 3.29 -5.19 19.22
CA ARG A 36 3.05 -3.90 19.91
C ARG A 36 1.61 -3.75 20.40
N GLU A 37 0.76 -4.75 20.14
CA GLU A 37 -0.65 -4.81 20.57
C GLU A 37 -1.46 -3.55 20.17
N PHE A 38 -1.11 -2.92 19.04
CA PHE A 38 -1.86 -1.77 18.55
C PHE A 38 -3.14 -2.24 17.88
N ILE A 39 -4.26 -1.89 18.50
CA ILE A 39 -5.59 -2.22 17.99
C ILE A 39 -5.82 -1.39 16.72
N PRO A 40 -6.04 -2.03 15.55
CA PRO A 40 -6.27 -1.33 14.30
C PRO A 40 -7.67 -0.69 14.30
N CYS A 41 -7.75 0.56 13.85
CA CYS A 41 -9.02 1.21 13.60
C CYS A 41 -9.64 0.74 12.26
N GLU A 42 -10.91 1.07 12.01
CA GLU A 42 -11.63 0.72 10.78
C GLU A 42 -10.87 1.16 9.51
N LYS A 43 -10.31 2.39 9.50
CA LYS A 43 -9.54 2.91 8.35
C LYS A 43 -8.23 2.16 8.13
N CYS A 44 -7.52 1.77 9.19
CA CYS A 44 -6.34 0.90 9.08
C CYS A 44 -6.70 -0.47 8.50
N TRP A 45 -7.86 -1.01 8.85
CA TRP A 45 -8.36 -2.26 8.29
C TRP A 45 -8.58 -2.17 6.78
N TYR A 46 -9.20 -1.08 6.31
CA TYR A 46 -9.31 -0.84 4.87
C TYR A 46 -7.94 -0.78 4.18
N GLN A 47 -6.95 -0.09 4.77
CA GLN A 47 -5.58 -0.05 4.23
C GLN A 47 -4.97 -1.46 4.13
N ARG A 48 -5.17 -2.33 5.13
CA ARG A 48 -4.71 -3.73 5.13
C ARG A 48 -5.34 -4.54 4.00
N ILE A 49 -6.64 -4.38 3.74
CA ILE A 49 -7.35 -5.07 2.64
C ILE A 49 -6.73 -4.73 1.29
N PHE A 50 -6.27 -3.50 1.08
CA PHE A 50 -5.58 -3.12 -0.16
C PHE A 50 -4.11 -3.52 -0.18
N MET A 51 -3.43 -3.55 0.97
CA MET A 51 -2.00 -3.84 1.05
C MET A 51 -1.67 -5.34 0.93
N TYR A 52 -2.39 -6.21 1.64
CA TYR A 52 -2.01 -7.63 1.72
C TYR A 52 -2.10 -8.37 0.36
N PRO A 53 -3.13 -8.14 -0.48
CA PRO A 53 -3.18 -8.75 -1.80
C PRO A 53 -2.04 -8.30 -2.72
N LEU A 54 -1.50 -7.08 -2.54
CA LEU A 54 -0.39 -6.58 -3.35
C LEU A 54 0.86 -7.45 -3.20
N VAL A 55 1.12 -7.99 -2.02
CA VAL A 55 2.27 -8.89 -1.78
C VAL A 55 2.16 -10.13 -2.66
N PHE A 56 0.98 -10.75 -2.71
CA PHE A 56 0.75 -11.95 -3.51
C PHE A 56 0.76 -11.64 -5.01
N ILE A 57 0.08 -10.58 -5.45
CA ILE A 57 0.02 -10.20 -6.86
C ILE A 57 1.42 -9.84 -7.39
N LEU A 58 2.18 -9.01 -6.65
CA LEU A 58 3.54 -8.64 -7.05
C LEU A 58 4.51 -9.83 -6.95
N GLY A 59 4.33 -10.73 -5.99
CA GLY A 59 5.15 -11.94 -5.86
C GLY A 59 4.97 -12.89 -7.05
N ILE A 60 3.71 -13.13 -7.46
CA ILE A 60 3.40 -13.94 -8.65
C ILE A 60 3.93 -13.26 -9.91
N ALA A 61 3.73 -11.95 -10.04
CA ALA A 61 4.24 -11.16 -11.16
C ALA A 61 5.76 -11.21 -11.28
N MET A 62 6.47 -11.16 -10.15
CA MET A 62 7.93 -11.28 -10.09
C MET A 62 8.38 -12.66 -10.55
N PHE A 63 7.76 -13.73 -10.03
CA PHE A 63 8.11 -15.11 -10.39
C PHE A 63 7.88 -15.40 -11.88
N GLN A 64 6.78 -14.92 -12.44
CA GLN A 64 6.43 -15.08 -13.85
C GLN A 64 7.12 -14.06 -14.77
N ARG A 65 7.79 -13.05 -14.19
CA ARG A 65 8.33 -11.87 -14.89
C ARG A 65 7.27 -11.18 -15.76
N ASP A 66 6.02 -11.20 -15.31
CA ASP A 66 4.86 -10.65 -16.03
C ASP A 66 4.60 -9.19 -15.63
N VAL A 67 4.82 -8.27 -16.57
CA VAL A 67 4.54 -6.84 -16.33
C VAL A 67 3.07 -6.48 -16.50
N THR A 68 2.23 -7.42 -16.92
CA THR A 68 0.77 -7.23 -17.04
C THR A 68 0.12 -6.97 -15.69
N ALA A 69 0.74 -7.44 -14.60
CA ALA A 69 0.29 -7.23 -13.23
C ALA A 69 0.12 -5.74 -12.87
N ARG A 70 0.85 -4.84 -13.53
CA ARG A 70 0.69 -3.38 -13.40
C ARG A 70 -0.77 -2.93 -13.52
N LYS A 71 -1.57 -3.56 -14.39
CA LYS A 71 -2.99 -3.21 -14.60
C LYS A 71 -3.85 -3.38 -13.35
N PHE A 72 -3.50 -4.35 -12.51
CA PHE A 72 -4.22 -4.64 -11.27
C PHE A 72 -3.59 -3.93 -10.06
N VAL A 73 -2.26 -3.87 -10.02
CA VAL A 73 -1.51 -3.24 -8.92
C VAL A 73 -1.78 -1.73 -8.85
N LEU A 74 -1.78 -1.04 -9.99
CA LEU A 74 -1.91 0.42 -10.05
C LEU A 74 -3.23 0.96 -9.46
N PRO A 75 -4.43 0.49 -9.85
CA PRO A 75 -5.67 0.98 -9.24
C PRO A 75 -5.73 0.63 -7.75
N LEU A 76 -5.24 -0.55 -7.36
CA LEU A 76 -5.26 -1.00 -5.98
C LEU A 76 -4.37 -0.13 -5.08
N SER A 77 -3.16 0.22 -5.54
CA SER A 77 -2.23 1.08 -4.81
C SER A 77 -2.71 2.53 -4.72
N ILE A 78 -3.37 3.04 -5.76
CA ILE A 78 -3.96 4.38 -5.76
C ILE A 78 -5.10 4.47 -4.74
N ILE A 79 -6.03 3.50 -4.73
CA ILE A 79 -7.16 3.49 -3.79
C ILE A 79 -6.65 3.38 -2.34
N GLY A 80 -5.73 2.46 -2.07
CA GLY A 80 -5.10 2.31 -0.75
C GLY A 80 -4.35 3.57 -0.31
N GLY A 81 -3.66 4.24 -1.24
CA GLY A 81 -2.98 5.52 -1.03
C GLY A 81 -3.97 6.64 -0.66
N CYS A 82 -5.08 6.78 -1.38
CA CYS A 82 -6.12 7.76 -1.07
C CYS A 82 -6.71 7.56 0.33
N ILE A 83 -6.99 6.32 0.73
CA ILE A 83 -7.49 6.00 2.07
C ILE A 83 -6.44 6.35 3.14
N SER A 84 -5.17 6.08 2.86
CA SER A 84 -4.05 6.42 3.77
C SER A 84 -3.89 7.92 3.95
N LEU A 85 -4.04 8.69 2.86
CA LEU A 85 -4.03 10.14 2.90
C LEU A 85 -5.18 10.71 3.73
N ILE A 86 -6.41 10.23 3.51
CA ILE A 86 -7.58 10.65 4.28
C ILE A 86 -7.38 10.35 5.77
N HIS A 87 -6.85 9.18 6.10
CA HIS A 87 -6.60 8.80 7.50
C HIS A 87 -5.50 9.67 8.13
N TYR A 88 -4.43 9.98 7.39
CA TYR A 88 -3.39 10.89 7.86
C TYR A 88 -3.92 12.31 8.12
N LEU A 89 -4.76 12.83 7.23
CA LEU A 89 -5.40 14.13 7.40
C LEU A 89 -6.31 14.16 8.64
N GLU A 90 -7.08 13.10 8.89
CA GLU A 90 -7.92 13.00 10.08
C GLU A 90 -7.14 12.97 11.39
N GLN A 91 -5.94 12.40 11.39
CA GLN A 91 -5.06 12.40 12.56
C GLN A 91 -4.42 13.76 12.82
N LYS A 92 -4.10 14.54 11.77
CA LYS A 92 -3.38 15.81 11.89
C LYS A 92 -4.27 17.04 11.97
N ILE A 93 -5.46 16.99 11.37
CA ILE A 93 -6.41 18.10 11.34
C ILE A 93 -7.50 17.82 12.39
N PRO A 94 -7.45 18.47 13.57
CA PRO A 94 -8.50 18.32 14.56
C PRO A 94 -9.84 18.81 13.98
N GLY A 95 -10.87 17.96 14.04
CA GLY A 95 -12.22 18.25 13.51
C GLY A 95 -12.52 17.70 12.11
N PHE A 96 -11.53 17.17 11.38
CA PHE A 96 -11.76 16.60 10.03
C PHE A 96 -12.48 15.23 10.07
N GLY A 97 -12.38 14.50 11.19
CA GLY A 97 -12.97 13.17 11.37
C GLY A 97 -14.47 13.14 11.70
N GLY A 98 -15.09 14.30 11.93
CA GLY A 98 -16.42 14.41 12.52
C GLY A 98 -16.47 13.86 13.96
N PHE A 99 -17.38 14.38 14.78
CA PHE A 99 -17.65 13.76 16.08
C PHE A 99 -18.32 12.41 15.84
N LYS A 100 -17.66 11.31 16.21
CA LYS A 100 -18.23 9.95 16.23
C LYS A 100 -18.33 9.48 17.68
N PRO A 101 -19.39 9.84 18.44
CA PRO A 101 -19.46 9.58 19.87
C PRO A 101 -19.75 8.11 20.22
N CYS A 102 -20.17 7.30 19.24
CA CYS A 102 -20.61 5.93 19.44
C CYS A 102 -20.12 5.00 18.32
N VAL A 103 -18.84 4.66 18.31
CA VAL A 103 -18.29 3.59 17.46
C VAL A 103 -17.70 2.50 18.34
N SER A 104 -18.05 1.23 18.07
CA SER A 104 -17.46 0.08 18.75
C SER A 104 -16.04 -0.12 18.24
N GLY A 105 -15.06 0.39 18.97
CA GLY A 105 -13.63 0.25 18.63
C GLY A 105 -12.80 1.48 19.01
N VAL A 106 -11.51 1.43 18.70
CA VAL A 106 -10.58 2.54 18.94
C VAL A 106 -10.77 3.66 17.90
N PRO A 107 -10.85 4.94 18.31
CA PRO A 107 -11.04 6.04 17.37
C PRO A 107 -9.83 6.20 16.42
N CYS A 108 -10.12 6.45 15.14
CA CYS A 108 -9.11 6.61 14.08
C CYS A 108 -8.19 7.83 14.30
N ASN A 109 -8.58 8.76 15.18
CA ASN A 109 -7.79 9.95 15.52
C ASN A 109 -6.60 9.63 16.45
N ILE A 110 -6.63 8.48 17.16
CA ILE A 110 -5.54 8.10 18.07
C ILE A 110 -4.25 7.86 17.29
N GLN A 111 -3.17 8.50 17.75
CA GLN A 111 -1.83 8.33 17.21
C GLN A 111 -1.01 7.44 18.16
N TYR A 112 -0.82 6.16 17.80
CA TYR A 112 0.02 5.23 18.57
C TYR A 112 1.53 5.52 18.44
N ILE A 113 1.96 6.01 17.28
CA ILE A 113 3.35 6.38 16.99
C ILE A 113 3.37 7.79 16.42
N ASN A 114 4.26 8.63 16.95
CA ASN A 114 4.51 9.97 16.46
C ASN A 114 5.99 10.37 16.64
N TRP A 115 6.89 9.64 15.98
CA TRP A 115 8.33 9.72 16.27
C TRP A 115 8.98 11.08 15.98
N PHE A 116 8.41 11.86 15.05
CA PHE A 116 8.91 13.19 14.64
C PHE A 116 7.82 14.27 14.62
N GLY A 117 6.67 14.03 15.26
CA GLY A 117 5.54 14.94 15.14
C GLY A 117 4.79 14.85 13.79
N PHE A 118 5.26 14.04 12.82
CA PHE A 118 4.61 13.76 11.53
C PHE A 118 4.57 12.28 11.13
N VAL A 119 5.55 11.46 11.53
CA VAL A 119 5.60 10.03 11.19
C VAL A 119 4.59 9.25 12.02
N THR A 120 3.41 9.00 11.43
CA THR A 120 2.37 8.13 11.97
C THR A 120 2.22 6.85 11.15
N ILE A 121 1.48 5.87 11.67
CA ILE A 121 1.22 4.60 10.97
C ILE A 121 0.57 4.83 9.58
N PRO A 122 -0.45 5.69 9.43
CA PRO A 122 -1.03 6.00 8.12
C PRO A 122 -0.04 6.67 7.16
N PHE A 123 0.91 7.46 7.67
CA PHE A 123 1.95 8.06 6.83
C PHE A 123 2.89 6.99 6.27
N LEU A 124 3.30 6.01 7.08
CA LEU A 124 4.10 4.88 6.61
C LEU A 124 3.36 4.09 5.52
N ALA A 125 2.07 3.80 5.72
CA ALA A 125 1.25 3.16 4.70
C ALA A 125 1.16 3.99 3.41
N LEU A 126 0.96 5.30 3.52
CA LEU A 126 0.95 6.22 2.38
C LEU A 126 2.26 6.16 1.61
N THR A 127 3.41 6.22 2.29
CA THR A 127 4.73 6.15 1.63
C THR A 127 4.91 4.82 0.88
N ALA A 128 4.47 3.70 1.45
CA ALA A 128 4.53 2.40 0.78
C ALA A 128 3.66 2.37 -0.49
N PHE A 129 2.41 2.82 -0.42
CA PHE A 129 1.52 2.88 -1.59
C PHE A 129 2.06 3.84 -2.67
N THR A 130 2.63 4.97 -2.29
CA THR A 130 3.26 5.92 -3.22
C THR A 130 4.47 5.29 -3.91
N LEU A 131 5.36 4.62 -3.18
CA LEU A 131 6.53 3.95 -3.76
C LEU A 131 6.11 2.83 -4.74
N ILE A 132 5.10 2.02 -4.39
CA ILE A 132 4.56 1.00 -5.29
C ILE A 132 3.96 1.64 -6.54
N THR A 133 3.19 2.72 -6.37
CA THR A 133 2.56 3.44 -7.49
C THR A 133 3.60 4.05 -8.43
N ILE A 134 4.63 4.72 -7.89
CA ILE A 134 5.74 5.29 -8.67
C ILE A 134 6.47 4.18 -9.42
N SER A 135 6.78 3.06 -8.75
CA SER A 135 7.45 1.92 -9.38
C SER A 135 6.64 1.39 -10.56
N MET A 136 5.31 1.24 -10.39
CA MET A 136 4.42 0.81 -11.46
C MET A 136 4.31 1.84 -12.59
N ILE A 137 4.33 3.15 -12.29
CA ILE A 137 4.28 4.20 -13.31
C ILE A 137 5.59 4.25 -14.11
N ALA A 138 6.72 4.15 -13.42
CA ALA A 138 8.07 4.23 -13.96
C ALA A 138 8.44 3.02 -14.83
N MET A 139 7.80 1.87 -14.62
CA MET A 139 7.88 0.76 -15.58
C MET A 139 7.47 1.28 -16.95
N SER A 140 8.32 1.05 -17.94
CA SER A 140 8.00 1.46 -19.30
C SER A 140 6.68 0.81 -19.71
N ARG A 141 5.82 1.51 -20.49
CA ARG A 141 4.71 0.82 -21.16
C ARG A 141 5.38 -0.24 -22.02
N ALA A 142 5.37 -1.49 -21.56
CA ALA A 142 5.94 -2.60 -22.29
C ALA A 142 5.40 -2.47 -23.71
N LYS A 143 6.32 -2.24 -24.66
CA LYS A 143 5.95 -2.17 -26.07
C LYS A 143 5.14 -3.44 -26.31
N ARG A 144 3.86 -3.28 -26.67
CA ARG A 144 3.12 -4.39 -27.23
C ARG A 144 3.80 -4.63 -28.57
N GLU A 145 4.81 -5.50 -28.58
CA GLU A 145 5.22 -6.14 -29.83
C GLU A 145 4.04 -7.07 -30.17
N VAL A 146 3.10 -6.47 -30.90
CA VAL A 146 2.09 -7.19 -31.65
C VAL A 146 2.86 -7.86 -32.78
N GLU A 147 3.34 -9.07 -32.52
CA GLU A 147 3.46 -10.06 -33.60
C GLU A 147 2.08 -10.35 -34.16
#